data_AF-A0A972ZUJ7-F1
#
_entry.id   AF-A0A972ZUJ7-F1
#
_cell.length_a   1.000
_cell.length_b   1.000
_cell.length_c   1.000
_cell.angle_alpha   90.00
_cell.angle_beta   90.00
_cell.angle_gamma   90.00
#
_symmetry.space_group_name_H-M   'P 1'
#
loop_
_entity.id
_entity.type
_entity.pdbx_description
1 polymer ?
#
loop_
_entity_poly.entity_id
_entity_poly.type
_entity_poly.pdbx_seq_one_letter_code
_entity_poly.pdbx_strand_id
1 'polypeptide(L)'
;MKIQKIKDGAWSIEDRIFVEQVKQLLSGSRSSVVVGAMAATIIAITNYSLTDVGIFWLWVACMCLGLASRVGVTWWYDCTKSAVQDIKYWRRLCNLYMACVMWMGFAWGCAGHIFLPQDTSKLSPISAAIFVGLTAGSMTAFSPVLRIYLAFIFLILTPVAVNLISRGTGTDLAFGALTLLYGFFLSLYGRAQNRTFTESFALRFQNQELVDNLRAEKESAEALNRSLANEVMERRSAA
;
A
#
# COMPACT_ATOMS: atom_id res chain seq x y z
N MET A 1 11.36 -15.15 40.17
CA MET A 1 10.33 -14.10 40.01
C MET A 1 10.66 -13.19 38.81
N LYS A 2 10.73 -13.74 37.59
CA LYS A 2 11.10 -13.01 36.37
C LYS A 2 10.31 -13.44 35.12
N ILE A 3 9.14 -14.05 35.31
CA ILE A 3 8.25 -14.52 34.23
C ILE A 3 6.95 -13.69 34.18
N GLN A 4 6.85 -12.61 34.96
CA GLN A 4 5.61 -11.84 35.12
C GLN A 4 5.71 -10.37 34.68
N LYS A 5 6.51 -10.10 33.63
CA LYS A 5 6.62 -8.77 33.01
C LYS A 5 6.43 -8.76 31.47
N ILE A 6 5.80 -9.79 30.91
CA ILE A 6 5.39 -9.84 29.48
C ILE A 6 3.87 -10.02 29.39
N LYS A 7 3.08 -9.15 30.02
CA LYS A 7 1.61 -9.20 29.88
C LYS A 7 0.91 -7.90 29.48
N ASP A 8 1.62 -6.77 29.36
CA ASP A 8 1.01 -5.47 29.02
C ASP A 8 1.56 -4.79 27.75
N GLY A 9 2.24 -5.49 26.83
CA GLY A 9 2.87 -4.81 25.68
C GLY A 9 3.26 -5.65 24.45
N ALA A 10 2.85 -6.92 24.37
CA ALA A 10 3.09 -7.72 23.18
C ALA A 10 1.96 -7.49 22.16
N TRP A 11 2.28 -6.91 21.01
CA TRP A 11 1.32 -6.77 19.91
C TRP A 11 0.75 -8.13 19.51
N SER A 12 -0.55 -8.14 19.21
CA SER A 12 -1.19 -9.29 18.58
C SER A 12 -0.53 -9.63 17.23
N ILE A 13 -0.68 -10.86 16.75
CA ILE A 13 -0.21 -11.24 15.42
C ILE A 13 -0.82 -10.33 14.35
N GLU A 14 -2.10 -9.96 14.51
CA GLU A 14 -2.79 -9.03 13.61
C GLU A 14 -2.16 -7.64 13.59
N ASP A 15 -1.82 -7.09 14.76
CA ASP A 15 -1.14 -5.80 14.87
C ASP A 15 0.26 -5.84 14.23
N ARG A 16 1.00 -6.93 14.42
CA ARG A 16 2.32 -7.13 13.78
C ARG A 16 2.19 -7.18 12.27
N ILE A 17 1.19 -7.89 11.75
CA ILE A 17 0.91 -7.95 10.30
C ILE A 17 0.55 -6.57 9.77
N PHE A 18 -0.34 -5.85 10.46
CA PHE A 18 -0.74 -4.49 10.06
C PHE A 18 0.45 -3.55 10.01
N VAL A 19 1.34 -3.59 11.00
CA VAL A 19 2.56 -2.76 11.02
C VAL A 19 3.45 -3.07 9.81
N GLU A 20 3.65 -4.34 9.47
CA GLU A 20 4.45 -4.70 8.28
C GLU A 20 3.76 -4.29 6.97
N GLN A 21 2.43 -4.36 6.88
CA GLN A 21 1.69 -3.82 5.74
C GLN A 21 1.91 -2.31 5.57
N VAL A 22 1.86 -1.53 6.65
CA VAL A 22 2.11 -0.08 6.62
C VAL A 22 3.57 0.23 6.28
N LYS A 23 4.53 -0.54 6.80
CA LYS A 23 5.95 -0.40 6.42
C LYS A 23 6.15 -0.67 4.93
N GLN A 24 5.54 -1.73 4.40
CA GLN A 24 5.63 -2.09 2.99
C GLN A 24 5.01 -1.01 2.08
N LEU A 25 3.87 -0.43 2.52
CA LEU A 25 3.21 0.69 1.85
C LEU A 25 4.13 1.92 1.75
N LEU A 26 4.80 2.27 2.86
CA LEU A 26 5.65 3.46 2.95
C LEU A 26 7.01 3.26 2.28
N SER A 27 7.58 2.06 2.34
CA SER A 27 8.85 1.75 1.65
C SER A 27 8.69 1.82 0.13
N GLY A 28 7.55 1.36 -0.41
CA GLY A 28 7.19 1.48 -1.82
C GLY A 28 6.71 2.88 -2.24
N SER A 29 6.54 3.81 -1.31
CA SER A 29 5.97 5.13 -1.60
C SER A 29 6.84 5.93 -2.57
N ARG A 30 8.17 5.95 -2.37
CA ARG A 30 9.08 6.79 -3.18
C ARG A 30 9.05 6.43 -4.67
N SER A 31 9.10 5.14 -5.00
CA SER A 31 9.01 4.69 -6.40
C SER A 31 7.67 5.05 -7.01
N SER A 32 6.56 4.86 -6.27
CA SER A 32 5.23 5.22 -6.75
C SER A 32 5.04 6.73 -6.96
N VAL A 33 5.68 7.58 -6.15
CA VAL A 33 5.68 9.04 -6.32
C VAL A 33 6.39 9.44 -7.60
N VAL A 34 7.55 8.84 -7.91
CA VAL A 34 8.29 9.12 -9.15
C VAL A 34 7.46 8.72 -10.37
N VAL A 35 6.90 7.51 -10.38
CA VAL A 35 6.06 7.03 -11.49
C VAL A 35 4.82 7.93 -11.66
N GLY A 36 4.17 8.31 -10.55
CA GLY A 36 3.01 9.21 -10.58
C GLY A 36 3.34 10.60 -11.12
N ALA A 37 4.49 11.18 -10.72
CA ALA A 37 4.96 12.46 -11.22
C ALA A 37 5.32 12.43 -12.73
N MET A 38 5.92 11.33 -13.18
CA MET A 38 6.18 11.11 -14.61
C MET A 38 4.87 11.03 -15.40
N ALA A 39 3.92 10.22 -14.93
CA ALA A 39 2.60 10.09 -15.56
C ALA A 39 1.85 11.44 -15.62
N ALA A 40 1.85 12.20 -14.53
CA ALA A 40 1.21 13.52 -14.47
C ALA A 40 1.86 14.51 -15.45
N THR A 41 3.19 14.52 -15.53
CA THR A 41 3.94 15.35 -16.49
C THR A 41 3.60 14.99 -17.93
N ILE A 42 3.53 13.70 -18.28
CA ILE A 42 3.18 13.28 -19.64
C ILE A 42 1.75 13.71 -19.99
N ILE A 43 0.79 13.52 -19.09
CA ILE A 43 -0.60 13.98 -19.32
C ILE A 43 -0.65 15.49 -19.46
N ALA A 44 0.08 16.23 -18.63
CA ALA A 44 0.13 17.69 -18.71
C ALA A 44 0.66 18.15 -20.08
N ILE A 45 1.79 17.60 -20.55
CA ILE A 45 2.41 17.97 -21.83
C ILE A 45 1.55 17.57 -23.03
N THR A 46 0.87 16.42 -22.95
CA THR A 46 0.08 15.92 -24.09
C THR A 46 -1.31 16.55 -24.18
N ASN A 47 -1.83 17.12 -23.09
CA ASN A 47 -3.21 17.63 -23.02
C ASN A 47 -3.32 19.11 -22.60
N TYR A 48 -2.21 19.87 -22.47
CA TYR A 48 -2.27 21.28 -22.03
C TYR A 48 -3.14 22.17 -22.92
N SER A 49 -3.22 21.86 -24.22
CA SER A 49 -3.99 22.63 -25.21
C SER A 49 -5.49 22.28 -25.23
N LEU A 50 -5.92 21.26 -24.50
CA LEU A 50 -7.30 20.77 -24.51
C LEU A 50 -8.20 21.46 -23.47
N THR A 51 -7.63 22.27 -22.58
CA THR A 51 -8.35 22.87 -21.46
C THR A 51 -7.99 24.34 -21.28
N ASP A 52 -8.84 25.05 -20.53
CA ASP A 52 -8.53 26.39 -20.01
C ASP A 52 -7.25 26.39 -19.17
N VAL A 53 -6.46 27.48 -19.32
CA VAL A 53 -5.15 27.66 -18.67
C VAL A 53 -5.28 27.69 -17.15
N GLY A 54 -6.35 28.28 -16.61
CA GLY A 54 -6.59 28.35 -15.16
C GLY A 54 -6.88 26.97 -14.58
N ILE A 55 -7.75 26.19 -15.23
CA ILE A 55 -8.09 24.81 -14.82
C ILE A 55 -6.86 23.90 -14.89
N PHE A 56 -6.04 24.06 -15.94
CA PHE A 56 -4.78 23.32 -16.08
C PHE A 56 -3.84 23.55 -14.90
N TRP A 57 -3.54 24.82 -14.57
CA TRP A 57 -2.61 25.13 -13.48
C TRP A 57 -3.18 24.79 -12.11
N LEU A 58 -4.49 24.88 -11.91
CA LEU A 58 -5.14 24.40 -10.70
C LEU A 58 -4.92 22.89 -10.51
N TRP A 59 -5.10 22.11 -11.58
CA TRP A 59 -4.86 20.66 -11.53
C TRP A 59 -3.38 20.33 -11.25
N VAL A 60 -2.45 21.03 -11.90
CA VAL A 60 -1.00 20.89 -11.64
C VAL A 60 -0.67 21.22 -10.18
N ALA A 61 -1.22 22.32 -9.64
CA ALA A 61 -1.02 22.68 -8.24
C ALA A 61 -1.57 21.61 -7.28
N CYS A 62 -2.76 21.06 -7.56
CA CYS A 62 -3.34 19.96 -6.80
C CYS A 62 -2.46 18.70 -6.83
N MET A 63 -1.87 18.37 -7.99
CA MET A 63 -0.92 17.26 -8.14
C MET A 63 0.36 17.49 -7.34
N CYS A 64 0.98 18.68 -7.46
CA CYS A 64 2.17 19.03 -6.69
C CYS A 64 1.91 18.97 -5.17
N LEU A 65 0.78 19.47 -4.70
CA LEU A 65 0.40 19.42 -3.30
C LEU A 65 0.25 17.97 -2.80
N GLY A 66 -0.40 17.11 -3.58
CA GLY A 66 -0.55 15.71 -3.20
C GLY A 66 0.76 14.94 -3.19
N LEU A 67 1.63 15.14 -4.18
CA LEU A 67 2.97 14.56 -4.21
C LEU A 67 3.80 15.04 -3.02
N ALA A 68 3.79 16.35 -2.73
CA ALA A 68 4.49 16.93 -1.57
C ALA A 68 3.98 16.34 -0.25
N SER A 69 2.65 16.19 -0.08
CA SER A 69 2.07 15.59 1.12
C SER A 69 2.54 14.14 1.32
N ARG A 70 2.63 13.36 0.23
CA ARG A 70 3.12 11.97 0.28
C ARG A 70 4.59 11.88 0.60
N VAL A 71 5.42 12.75 0.02
CA VAL A 71 6.83 12.86 0.37
C VAL A 71 6.97 13.22 1.84
N GLY A 72 6.19 14.19 2.34
CA GLY A 72 6.20 14.60 3.74
C GLY A 72 5.87 13.47 4.72
N VAL A 73 4.81 12.69 4.46
CA VAL A 73 4.46 11.52 5.30
C VAL A 73 5.53 10.43 5.25
N THR A 74 6.09 10.16 4.06
CA THR A 74 7.14 9.14 3.88
C THR A 74 8.45 9.57 4.56
N TRP A 75 8.79 10.86 4.48
CA TRP A 75 9.94 11.44 5.15
C TRP A 75 9.78 11.39 6.66
N TRP A 76 8.60 11.74 7.18
CA TRP A 76 8.30 11.63 8.61
C TRP A 76 8.47 10.19 9.11
N TYR A 77 7.99 9.20 8.34
CA TYR A 77 8.24 7.78 8.60
C TYR A 77 9.74 7.46 8.67
N ASP A 78 10.53 7.90 7.68
CA ASP A 78 11.97 7.63 7.63
C ASP A 78 12.74 8.21 8.83
N CYS A 79 12.33 9.39 9.30
CA CYS A 79 12.93 10.04 10.47
C CYS A 79 12.56 9.40 11.82
N THR A 80 11.45 8.67 11.89
CA THR A 80 10.90 8.17 13.16
C THR A 80 10.87 6.64 13.29
N LYS A 81 11.24 5.91 12.22
CA LYS A 81 11.20 4.44 12.17
C LYS A 81 12.02 3.70 13.22
N SER A 82 13.05 4.35 13.78
CA SER A 82 13.96 3.73 14.77
C SER A 82 13.46 3.84 16.21
N ALA A 83 12.38 4.58 16.48
CA ALA A 83 11.79 4.66 17.81
C ALA A 83 10.79 3.51 18.05
N VAL A 84 10.67 3.02 19.28
CA VAL A 84 9.60 2.09 19.67
C VAL A 84 8.27 2.84 19.60
N GLN A 85 7.47 2.56 18.58
CA GLN A 85 6.21 3.27 18.30
C GLN A 85 5.02 2.38 18.60
N ASP A 86 4.09 2.82 19.45
CA ASP A 86 2.83 2.11 19.76
C ASP A 86 1.95 1.93 18.49
N ILE A 87 1.00 0.99 18.53
CA ILE A 87 0.07 0.70 17.42
C ILE A 87 -0.72 1.93 16.97
N LYS A 88 -1.01 2.86 17.90
CA LYS A 88 -1.70 4.13 17.59
C LYS A 88 -0.92 4.99 16.60
N TYR A 89 0.42 4.99 16.68
CA TYR A 89 1.28 5.71 15.75
C TYR A 89 1.11 5.15 14.33
N TRP A 90 1.18 3.83 14.16
CA TRP A 90 1.04 3.18 12.86
C TRP A 90 -0.34 3.39 12.24
N ARG A 91 -1.41 3.37 13.07
CA ARG A 91 -2.76 3.70 12.62
C ARG A 91 -2.86 5.15 12.13
N ARG A 92 -2.27 6.10 12.87
CA ARG A 92 -2.24 7.52 12.46
C ARG A 92 -1.49 7.71 11.15
N LEU A 93 -0.33 7.07 11.00
CA LEU A 93 0.48 7.15 9.79
C LEU A 93 -0.24 6.56 8.57
N CYS A 94 -0.90 5.42 8.75
CA CYS A 94 -1.74 4.78 7.73
C CYS A 94 -2.89 5.70 7.29
N ASN A 95 -3.61 6.30 8.24
CA ASN A 95 -4.73 7.21 7.96
C ASN A 95 -4.27 8.49 7.23
N LEU A 96 -3.14 9.07 7.63
CA LEU A 96 -2.56 10.24 6.94
C LEU A 96 -2.17 9.89 5.51
N TYR A 97 -1.53 8.75 5.32
CA TYR A 97 -1.18 8.28 3.99
C TYR A 97 -2.42 7.99 3.13
N MET A 98 -3.46 7.41 3.72
CA MET A 98 -4.76 7.21 3.06
C MET A 98 -5.35 8.53 2.59
N ALA A 99 -5.32 9.59 3.41
CA ALA A 99 -5.79 10.91 3.01
C ALA A 99 -5.00 11.48 1.82
N CYS A 100 -3.67 11.35 1.82
CA CYS A 100 -2.82 11.76 0.70
C CYS A 100 -3.14 10.98 -0.59
N VAL A 101 -3.37 9.66 -0.47
CA VAL A 101 -3.74 8.80 -1.61
C VAL A 101 -5.12 9.14 -2.13
N MET A 102 -6.09 9.42 -1.26
CA MET A 102 -7.44 9.84 -1.67
C MET A 102 -7.41 11.19 -2.39
N TRP A 103 -6.63 12.15 -1.89
CA TRP A 103 -6.42 13.43 -2.58
C TRP A 103 -5.87 13.22 -4.00
N MET A 104 -4.88 12.33 -4.16
CA MET A 104 -4.35 11.98 -5.49
C MET A 104 -5.34 11.22 -6.35
N GLY A 105 -6.07 10.25 -5.80
CA GLY A 105 -7.11 9.55 -6.52
C GLY A 105 -8.16 10.51 -7.07
N PHE A 106 -8.59 11.47 -6.25
CA PHE A 106 -9.53 12.51 -6.67
C PHE A 106 -8.97 13.42 -7.76
N ALA A 107 -7.75 13.93 -7.59
CA ALA A 107 -7.10 14.76 -8.61
C ALA A 107 -6.95 14.02 -9.96
N TRP A 108 -6.61 12.73 -9.93
CA TRP A 108 -6.56 11.86 -11.10
C TRP A 108 -7.95 11.59 -11.70
N GLY A 109 -8.97 11.39 -10.87
CA GLY A 109 -10.37 11.28 -11.31
C GLY A 109 -10.85 12.54 -12.04
N CYS A 110 -10.53 13.72 -11.51
CA CYS A 110 -10.82 15.00 -12.16
C CYS A 110 -10.10 15.15 -13.51
N ALA A 111 -8.87 14.65 -13.65
CA ALA A 111 -8.19 14.64 -14.95
C ALA A 111 -8.98 13.88 -16.02
N GLY A 112 -9.67 12.81 -15.63
CA GLY A 112 -10.59 12.07 -16.51
C GLY A 112 -11.80 12.87 -16.97
N HIS A 113 -12.05 14.04 -16.40
CA HIS A 113 -13.13 14.94 -16.81
C HIS A 113 -12.58 16.18 -17.53
N ILE A 114 -11.42 16.69 -17.09
CA ILE A 114 -10.77 17.89 -17.62
C ILE A 114 -10.07 17.61 -18.96
N PHE A 115 -9.31 16.51 -19.04
CA PHE A 115 -8.43 16.23 -20.17
C PHE A 115 -8.98 15.19 -21.16
N LEU A 116 -10.09 14.53 -20.81
CA LEU A 116 -10.69 13.51 -21.67
C LEU A 116 -11.52 14.20 -22.76
N PRO A 117 -11.16 14.10 -24.06
CA PRO A 117 -11.91 14.77 -25.11
C PRO A 117 -13.35 14.27 -25.14
N GLN A 118 -14.30 15.13 -25.49
CA GLN A 118 -15.75 14.80 -25.54
C GLN A 118 -16.08 13.69 -26.55
N ASP A 119 -15.23 13.54 -27.58
CA ASP A 119 -15.30 12.48 -28.56
C ASP A 119 -14.22 11.43 -28.26
N THR A 120 -14.64 10.24 -27.85
CA THR A 120 -13.72 9.15 -27.48
C THR A 120 -12.90 8.65 -28.67
N SER A 121 -13.30 8.90 -29.92
CA SER A 121 -12.45 8.61 -31.08
C SER A 121 -11.16 9.44 -31.10
N LYS A 122 -11.15 10.57 -30.38
CA LYS A 122 -10.00 11.46 -30.21
C LYS A 122 -9.22 11.17 -28.93
N LEU A 123 -9.62 10.15 -28.17
CA LEU A 123 -8.91 9.75 -26.96
C LEU A 123 -7.48 9.35 -27.32
N SER A 124 -6.51 10.08 -26.79
CA SER A 124 -5.10 9.75 -26.99
C SER A 124 -4.81 8.37 -26.42
N PRO A 125 -4.24 7.44 -27.21
CA PRO A 125 -3.79 6.13 -26.72
C PRO A 125 -2.82 6.26 -25.55
N ILE A 126 -2.02 7.33 -25.51
CA ILE A 126 -1.10 7.64 -24.42
C ILE A 126 -1.88 7.92 -23.13
N SER A 127 -2.92 8.76 -23.18
CA SER A 127 -3.76 9.06 -22.02
C SER A 127 -4.44 7.80 -21.50
N ALA A 128 -5.04 7.00 -22.38
CA ALA A 128 -5.66 5.72 -22.00
C ALA A 128 -4.64 4.77 -21.34
N ALA A 129 -3.46 4.62 -21.95
CA ALA A 129 -2.39 3.78 -21.41
C ALA A 129 -1.89 4.27 -20.04
N ILE A 130 -1.85 5.58 -19.78
CA ILE A 130 -1.46 6.12 -18.48
C ILE A 130 -2.51 5.80 -17.42
N PHE A 131 -3.81 5.98 -17.68
CA PHE A 131 -4.84 5.65 -16.70
C PHE A 131 -4.86 4.15 -16.37
N VAL A 132 -4.75 3.29 -17.39
CA VAL A 132 -4.66 1.83 -17.22
C VAL A 132 -3.38 1.46 -16.47
N GLY A 133 -2.22 1.93 -16.92
CA GLY A 133 -0.92 1.63 -16.31
C GLY A 133 -0.80 2.13 -14.87
N LEU A 134 -1.32 3.34 -14.59
CA LEU A 134 -1.32 3.93 -13.25
C LEU A 134 -2.17 3.11 -12.28
N THR A 135 -3.38 2.76 -12.66
CA THR A 135 -4.31 2.02 -11.78
C THR A 135 -3.86 0.58 -11.57
N ALA A 136 -3.42 -0.13 -12.61
CA ALA A 136 -2.79 -1.45 -12.46
C ALA A 136 -1.50 -1.38 -11.63
N GLY A 137 -0.59 -0.45 -11.97
CA GLY A 137 0.71 -0.30 -11.32
C GLY A 137 0.60 0.10 -9.84
N SER A 138 -0.48 0.79 -9.45
CA SER A 138 -0.75 1.13 -8.05
C SER A 138 -1.00 -0.09 -7.16
N MET A 139 -1.34 -1.25 -7.74
CA MET A 139 -1.65 -2.46 -6.98
C MET A 139 -0.46 -2.90 -6.12
N THR A 140 0.75 -2.94 -6.65
CA THR A 140 1.94 -3.36 -5.89
C THR A 140 2.27 -2.38 -4.76
N ALA A 141 2.01 -1.09 -4.97
CA ALA A 141 2.28 -0.05 -3.99
C ALA A 141 1.24 -0.01 -2.86
N PHE A 142 -0.06 -0.17 -3.18
CA PHE A 142 -1.14 0.11 -2.22
C PHE A 142 -1.89 -1.14 -1.72
N SER A 143 -1.79 -2.28 -2.40
CA SER A 143 -2.47 -3.52 -1.96
C SER A 143 -2.02 -4.10 -0.61
N PRO A 144 -0.84 -3.77 -0.01
CA PRO A 144 -0.56 -4.17 1.37
C PRO A 144 -1.67 -3.71 2.34
N VAL A 145 -2.29 -2.56 2.08
CA VAL A 145 -3.47 -2.08 2.82
C VAL A 145 -4.64 -1.93 1.85
N LEU A 146 -5.45 -3.00 1.69
CA LEU A 146 -6.50 -3.10 0.67
C LEU A 146 -7.42 -1.87 0.59
N ARG A 147 -7.80 -1.28 1.72
CA ARG A 147 -8.69 -0.11 1.76
C ARG A 147 -8.10 1.10 1.03
N ILE A 148 -6.78 1.31 1.12
CA ILE A 148 -6.08 2.39 0.44
C ILE A 148 -6.05 2.15 -1.07
N TYR A 149 -5.76 0.90 -1.47
CA TYR A 149 -5.79 0.52 -2.88
C TYR A 149 -7.18 0.71 -3.51
N LEU A 150 -8.22 0.17 -2.87
CA LEU A 150 -9.59 0.29 -3.38
C LEU A 150 -10.03 1.75 -3.46
N ALA A 151 -9.77 2.55 -2.42
CA ALA A 151 -10.08 3.98 -2.44
C ALA A 151 -9.39 4.70 -3.60
N PHE A 152 -8.11 4.42 -3.86
CA PHE A 152 -7.38 5.02 -4.96
C PHE A 152 -7.98 4.69 -6.32
N ILE A 153 -8.18 3.40 -6.62
CA ILE A 153 -8.71 2.99 -7.94
C ILE A 153 -10.14 3.49 -8.15
N PHE A 154 -11.00 3.48 -7.12
CA PHE A 154 -12.38 3.93 -7.27
C PHE A 154 -12.47 5.45 -7.45
N LEU A 155 -11.64 6.23 -6.77
CA LEU A 155 -11.59 7.68 -6.94
C LEU A 155 -11.12 8.09 -8.35
N ILE A 156 -10.39 7.22 -9.05
CA ILE A 156 -9.96 7.45 -10.44
C ILE A 156 -11.00 6.93 -11.43
N LEU A 157 -11.37 5.66 -11.33
CA LEU A 157 -12.15 4.97 -12.34
C LEU A 157 -13.63 5.35 -12.30
N THR A 158 -14.18 5.69 -11.12
CA THR A 158 -15.61 6.03 -11.01
C THR A 158 -15.92 7.34 -11.74
N PRO A 159 -15.19 8.46 -11.52
CA PRO A 159 -15.43 9.68 -12.29
C PRO A 159 -15.26 9.50 -13.80
N VAL A 160 -14.26 8.71 -14.22
CA VAL A 160 -14.04 8.40 -15.64
C VAL A 160 -15.23 7.63 -16.23
N ALA A 161 -15.68 6.57 -15.55
CA ALA A 161 -16.82 5.78 -16.00
C ALA A 161 -18.11 6.60 -16.06
N VAL A 162 -18.38 7.41 -15.02
CA VAL A 162 -19.54 8.31 -14.98
C VAL A 162 -19.47 9.31 -16.12
N ASN A 163 -18.31 9.92 -16.37
CA ASN A 163 -18.15 10.86 -17.48
C ASN A 163 -18.44 10.20 -18.83
N LEU A 164 -17.86 9.03 -19.11
CA LEU A 164 -18.06 8.32 -20.37
C LEU A 164 -19.55 7.93 -20.56
N ILE A 165 -20.15 7.31 -19.55
CA ILE A 165 -21.55 6.86 -19.62
C ILE A 165 -22.49 8.05 -19.81
N SER A 166 -22.22 9.19 -19.18
CA SER A 166 -23.06 10.39 -19.28
C SER A 166 -23.14 11.01 -20.69
N ARG A 167 -22.20 10.70 -21.58
CA ARG A 167 -22.18 11.21 -22.97
C ARG A 167 -23.18 10.50 -23.88
N GLY A 168 -23.57 9.27 -23.53
CA GLY A 168 -24.68 8.55 -24.18
C GLY A 168 -24.41 8.01 -25.59
N THR A 169 -23.23 8.19 -26.18
CA THR A 169 -22.91 7.57 -27.47
C THR A 169 -22.58 6.08 -27.30
N GLY A 170 -22.80 5.27 -28.35
CA GLY A 170 -22.53 3.82 -28.28
C GLY A 170 -21.07 3.49 -27.93
N THR A 171 -20.12 4.26 -28.49
CA THR A 171 -18.70 4.12 -28.19
C THR A 171 -18.40 4.51 -26.74
N ASP A 172 -18.92 5.65 -26.25
CA ASP A 172 -18.67 6.09 -24.88
C ASP A 172 -19.25 5.12 -23.84
N LEU A 173 -20.45 4.57 -24.11
CA LEU A 173 -21.06 3.55 -23.26
C LEU A 173 -20.19 2.28 -23.19
N ALA A 174 -19.63 1.84 -24.32
CA ALA A 174 -18.72 0.69 -24.34
C ALA A 174 -17.44 0.93 -23.53
N PHE A 175 -16.79 2.09 -23.68
CA PHE A 175 -15.61 2.45 -22.88
C PHE A 175 -15.95 2.65 -21.39
N GLY A 176 -17.11 3.21 -21.07
CA GLY A 176 -17.61 3.33 -19.70
C GLY A 176 -17.82 1.96 -19.04
N ALA A 177 -18.49 1.03 -19.73
CA ALA A 177 -18.68 -0.34 -19.27
C ALA A 177 -17.34 -1.08 -19.12
N LEU A 178 -16.41 -0.90 -20.06
CA LEU A 178 -15.06 -1.47 -19.98
C LEU A 178 -14.30 -0.93 -18.77
N THR A 179 -14.43 0.37 -18.46
CA THR A 179 -13.80 0.99 -17.29
C THR A 179 -14.32 0.40 -15.98
N LEU A 180 -15.64 0.16 -15.86
CA LEU A 180 -16.24 -0.49 -14.69
C LEU A 180 -15.79 -1.95 -14.57
N LEU A 181 -15.80 -2.70 -15.68
CA LEU A 181 -15.31 -4.08 -15.72
C LEU A 181 -13.84 -4.17 -15.31
N TYR A 182 -13.02 -3.25 -15.81
CA TYR A 182 -11.61 -3.14 -15.45
C TYR A 182 -11.42 -2.84 -13.96
N GLY A 183 -12.18 -1.90 -13.39
CA GLY A 183 -12.17 -1.60 -11.96
C GLY A 183 -12.61 -2.80 -11.10
N PHE A 184 -13.59 -3.58 -11.56
CA PHE A 184 -14.00 -4.82 -10.92
C PHE A 184 -12.86 -5.85 -10.92
N PHE A 185 -12.21 -6.08 -12.07
CA PHE A 185 -11.05 -6.97 -12.15
C PHE A 185 -9.92 -6.51 -11.23
N LEU A 186 -9.52 -5.25 -11.30
CA LEU A 186 -8.50 -4.68 -10.41
C LEU A 186 -8.85 -4.88 -8.93
N SER A 187 -10.12 -4.76 -8.55
CA SER A 187 -10.56 -5.02 -7.18
C SER A 187 -10.35 -6.48 -6.76
N LEU A 188 -10.62 -7.45 -7.65
CA LEU A 188 -10.36 -8.87 -7.40
C LEU A 188 -8.86 -9.16 -7.27
N TYR A 189 -8.06 -8.66 -8.21
CA TYR A 189 -6.61 -8.85 -8.20
C TYR A 189 -5.95 -8.17 -6.98
N GLY A 190 -6.40 -6.98 -6.60
CA GLY A 190 -5.91 -6.29 -5.41
C GLY A 190 -6.26 -7.03 -4.12
N ARG A 191 -7.44 -7.66 -4.02
CA ARG A 191 -7.80 -8.54 -2.90
C ARG A 191 -6.90 -9.77 -2.84
N ALA A 192 -6.67 -10.41 -3.98
CA ALA A 192 -5.76 -11.56 -4.07
C ALA A 192 -4.34 -11.18 -3.65
N GLN A 193 -3.83 -10.04 -4.15
CA GLN A 193 -2.50 -9.53 -3.80
C GLN A 193 -2.39 -9.17 -2.31
N ASN A 194 -3.41 -8.52 -1.73
CA ASN A 194 -3.46 -8.23 -0.29
C ASN A 194 -3.43 -9.51 0.55
N ARG A 195 -4.16 -10.54 0.13
CA ARG A 195 -4.17 -11.85 0.78
C ARG A 195 -2.77 -12.47 0.75
N THR A 196 -2.09 -12.47 -0.40
CA THR A 196 -0.71 -12.95 -0.53
C THR A 196 0.25 -12.22 0.42
N PHE A 197 0.15 -10.89 0.54
CA PHE A 197 0.95 -10.13 1.50
C PHE A 197 0.67 -10.55 2.95
N THR A 198 -0.62 -10.64 3.31
CA THR A 198 -1.08 -10.99 4.66
C THR A 198 -0.61 -12.38 5.07
N GLU A 199 -0.80 -13.38 4.19
CA GLU A 199 -0.34 -14.76 4.40
C GLU A 199 1.19 -14.83 4.51
N SER A 200 1.91 -14.09 3.66
CA SER A 200 3.38 -14.03 3.73
C SER A 200 3.88 -13.47 5.06
N PHE A 201 3.25 -12.43 5.59
CA PHE A 201 3.60 -11.89 6.91
C PHE A 201 3.23 -12.85 8.03
N ALA A 202 2.04 -13.47 7.97
CA ALA A 202 1.60 -14.45 8.96
C ALA A 202 2.56 -15.65 9.04
N LEU A 203 2.92 -16.23 7.89
CA LEU A 203 3.87 -17.35 7.82
C LEU A 203 5.25 -16.97 8.37
N ARG A 204 5.73 -15.76 8.07
CA ARG A 204 7.00 -15.26 8.61
C ARG A 204 6.97 -15.19 10.14
N PHE A 205 5.87 -14.73 10.73
CA PHE A 205 5.75 -14.66 12.19
C PHE A 205 5.58 -16.03 12.85
N GLN A 206 4.79 -16.92 12.25
CA GLN A 206 4.63 -18.30 12.74
C GLN A 206 5.96 -19.08 12.69
N ASN A 207 6.70 -18.95 11.58
CA ASN A 207 8.00 -19.61 11.45
C ASN A 207 9.00 -19.07 12.49
N GLN A 208 9.02 -17.76 12.73
CA GLN A 208 9.86 -17.17 13.78
C GLN A 208 9.52 -17.74 15.16
N GLU A 209 8.24 -17.84 15.50
CA GLU A 209 7.79 -18.40 16.78
C GLU A 209 8.16 -19.88 16.93
N LEU A 210 8.02 -20.68 15.87
CA LEU A 210 8.44 -22.08 15.87
C LEU A 210 9.95 -22.23 16.07
N VAL A 211 10.76 -21.41 15.39
CA VAL A 211 12.22 -21.42 15.54
C VAL A 211 12.63 -21.03 16.96
N ASP A 212 11.98 -20.02 17.54
CA ASP A 212 12.27 -19.56 18.90
C ASP A 212 11.89 -20.63 19.94
N ASN A 213 10.75 -21.32 19.75
CA ASN A 213 10.33 -22.44 20.60
C ASN A 213 11.30 -23.63 20.52
N LEU A 214 11.71 -24.01 19.31
CA LEU A 214 12.69 -25.08 19.11
C LEU A 214 14.04 -24.75 19.75
N ARG A 215 14.48 -23.49 19.68
CA ARG A 215 15.70 -23.04 20.36
C ARG A 215 15.56 -23.15 21.88
N ALA A 216 14.43 -22.72 22.44
CA ALA A 216 14.18 -22.82 23.88
C ALA A 216 14.13 -24.29 24.37
N GLU A 217 13.47 -25.18 23.63
CA GLU A 217 13.44 -26.62 23.95
C GLU A 217 14.84 -27.24 23.88
N LYS A 218 15.62 -26.90 22.84
CA LYS A 218 17.00 -27.36 22.69
C LYS A 218 17.89 -26.87 23.85
N GLU A 219 17.81 -25.60 24.21
CA GLU A 219 18.56 -25.03 25.33
C GLU A 219 18.19 -25.71 26.65
N SER A 220 16.90 -25.99 26.86
CA SER A 220 16.43 -26.73 28.04
C SER A 220 16.95 -28.17 28.07
N ALA A 221 16.93 -28.87 26.94
CA ALA A 221 17.45 -30.23 26.84
C ALA A 221 18.98 -30.29 27.06
N GLU A 222 19.73 -29.35 26.51
CA GLU A 222 21.17 -29.23 26.73
C GLU A 222 21.52 -28.85 28.17
N ALA A 223 20.69 -28.02 28.82
CA ALA A 223 20.86 -27.69 30.23
C ALA A 223 20.65 -28.93 31.13
N LEU A 224 19.60 -29.72 30.85
CA LEU A 224 19.31 -30.96 31.57
C LEU A 224 20.40 -32.02 31.36
N ASN A 225 20.89 -32.18 30.13
CA ASN A 225 21.99 -33.10 29.84
C ASN A 225 23.27 -32.68 30.57
N ARG A 226 23.57 -31.39 30.63
CA ARG A 226 24.72 -30.86 31.40
C ARG A 226 24.58 -31.12 32.89
N SER A 227 23.40 -30.92 33.48
CA SER A 227 23.20 -31.20 34.90
C SER A 227 23.35 -32.68 35.23
N LEU A 228 22.79 -33.57 34.40
CA LEU A 228 22.93 -35.02 34.55
C LEU A 228 24.39 -35.47 34.42
N ALA A 229 25.13 -34.93 33.45
CA ALA A 229 26.54 -35.25 33.27
C ALA A 229 27.38 -34.86 34.50
N ASN A 230 27.13 -33.69 35.09
CA ASN A 230 27.80 -33.24 36.30
C ASN A 230 27.48 -34.15 37.49
N GLU A 231 26.22 -34.53 37.68
CA GLU A 231 25.82 -35.43 38.77
C GLU A 231 26.48 -36.82 38.65
N VAL A 232 26.58 -37.36 37.43
CA VAL A 232 27.27 -38.64 37.19
C VAL A 232 28.76 -38.53 37.51
N MET A 233 29.41 -37.41 37.17
CA MET A 233 30.82 -37.19 37.50
C MET A 233 31.03 -37.08 39.01
N GLU A 234 30.16 -36.36 39.73
CA GLU A 234 30.24 -36.26 41.20
C GLU A 234 30.11 -37.64 41.85
N ARG A 235 29.11 -38.43 41.45
CA ARG A 235 28.92 -39.79 41.98
C ARG A 235 30.12 -40.72 41.69
N ARG A 236 30.77 -40.57 40.53
CA ARG A 236 31.98 -41.35 40.19
C ARG A 236 33.21 -40.91 40.97
N SER A 237 33.32 -39.64 41.33
CA SER A 237 34.45 -39.13 42.11
C SER A 237 34.36 -39.45 43.61
N ALA A 238 33.16 -39.77 44.10
CA ALA A 238 32.90 -40.12 45.49
C ALA A 238 32.97 -41.64 45.79
N ALA A 239 33.13 -42.46 44.76
CA ALA A 239 33.27 -43.93 44.84
C ALA A 239 34.74 -44.33 44.63
#